data_AF-A0AAD9RUA0-F1
#
_entry.id   AF-A0AAD9RUA0-F1
#
_cell.length_a   1.000
_cell.length_b   1.000
_cell.length_c   1.000
_cell.angle_alpha   90.00
_cell.angle_beta   90.00
_cell.angle_gamma   90.00
#
_symmetry.space_group_name_H-M   'P 1'
#
loop_
_entity.id
_entity.type
_entity.pdbx_description
1 polymer ?
#
loop_
_entity_poly.entity_id
_entity_poly.type
_entity_poly.pdbx_seq_one_letter_code
_entity_poly.pdbx_strand_id
1 'polypeptide(L)'
;MEQNQTSHTQGESNRRYTVEQLRKLKARVENSLVFQKRHIEMLKNSSIAYNSLDEKNLSPWYTVKEGSYYLGNVYPVMESYMEYNPDKIYDKNMESVIDTMVALGFDPSHISSGFTDEAYGGEAECFVSKGKGTMYYKLLHSEYKEDIRFFVKMVERDIDIPMQKFLQSIKEQLSS
;
A
#
# COMPACT_ATOMS: atom_id res chain seq x y z
N MET A 1 41.07 51.59 3.86
CA MET A 1 41.28 50.54 4.87
C MET A 1 40.00 50.49 5.69
N GLU A 2 39.19 49.45 5.75
CA GLU A 2 39.17 48.10 5.19
C GLU A 2 37.69 47.73 5.02
N GLN A 3 37.43 46.90 4.03
CA GLN A 3 36.17 46.19 3.84
C GLN A 3 35.96 45.23 5.01
N ASN A 4 34.71 44.99 5.40
CA ASN A 4 34.27 43.61 5.60
C ASN A 4 32.76 43.50 5.43
N GLN A 5 32.39 43.13 4.20
CA GLN A 5 31.22 42.33 3.93
C GLN A 5 31.31 41.06 4.77
N THR A 6 30.28 40.76 5.55
CA THR A 6 29.98 39.37 5.93
C THR A 6 28.68 38.99 5.25
N SER A 7 28.87 38.56 4.01
CA SER A 7 27.96 37.70 3.29
C SER A 7 27.74 36.43 4.10
N HIS A 8 26.54 36.24 4.66
CA HIS A 8 26.06 34.90 4.98
C HIS A 8 25.21 34.40 3.81
N THR A 9 25.90 34.01 2.73
CA THR A 9 25.47 32.88 1.92
C THR A 9 25.58 31.63 2.78
N GLN A 10 24.52 30.86 2.90
CA GLN A 10 24.44 29.50 2.32
C GLN A 10 23.15 28.81 2.76
N GLY A 11 22.36 28.40 1.77
CA GLY A 11 21.19 27.57 1.96
C GLY A 11 21.58 26.23 2.55
N GLU A 12 21.32 26.05 3.83
CA GLU A 12 21.39 24.76 4.49
C GLU A 12 20.05 24.04 4.32
N SER A 13 20.04 23.13 3.34
CA SER A 13 19.32 21.86 3.33
C SER A 13 17.90 21.84 3.91
N ASN A 14 16.92 22.32 3.15
CA ASN A 14 15.53 21.90 3.29
C ASN A 14 15.29 20.47 2.72
N ARG A 15 16.33 19.61 2.71
CA ARG A 15 16.20 18.20 2.28
C ARG A 15 15.77 17.39 3.49
N ARG A 16 14.47 17.10 3.53
CA ARG A 16 13.80 16.31 4.58
C ARG A 16 14.33 14.89 4.71
N TYR A 17 14.97 14.41 3.65
CA TYR A 17 15.58 13.10 3.58
C TYR A 17 17.03 13.22 3.15
N THR A 18 17.89 12.37 3.71
CA THR A 18 19.19 12.09 3.11
C THR A 18 19.02 11.47 1.73
N VAL A 19 20.03 11.63 0.87
CA VAL A 19 20.03 11.01 -0.46
C VAL A 19 19.89 9.49 -0.37
N GLU A 20 20.48 8.87 0.66
CA GLU A 20 20.39 7.42 0.88
C GLU A 20 18.97 6.99 1.25
N GLN A 21 18.29 7.73 2.13
CA GLN A 21 16.88 7.48 2.45
C GLN A 21 15.98 7.61 1.22
N LEU A 22 16.20 8.65 0.39
CA LEU A 22 15.47 8.82 -0.87
C LEU A 22 15.67 7.64 -1.82
N ARG A 23 16.90 7.13 -1.97
CA ARG A 23 17.18 5.95 -2.81
C ARG A 23 16.49 4.71 -2.29
N LYS A 24 16.51 4.47 -0.97
CA LYS A 24 15.82 3.34 -0.34
C LYS A 24 14.30 3.43 -0.53
N LEU A 25 13.70 4.59 -0.27
CA LEU A 25 12.27 4.82 -0.50
C LEU A 25 11.91 4.61 -1.96
N LYS A 26 12.68 5.20 -2.90
CA LYS A 26 12.48 5.01 -4.33
C LYS A 26 12.43 3.53 -4.71
N ALA A 27 13.46 2.77 -4.30
CA ALA A 27 13.56 1.35 -4.64
C ALA A 27 12.39 0.54 -4.06
N ARG A 28 11.98 0.83 -2.82
CA ARG A 28 10.83 0.16 -2.19
C ARG A 28 9.51 0.47 -2.90
N VAL A 29 9.25 1.75 -3.21
CA VAL A 29 8.03 2.15 -3.92
C VAL A 29 7.98 1.54 -5.32
N GLU A 30 9.10 1.53 -6.06
CA GLU A 30 9.18 0.92 -7.39
C GLU A 30 8.88 -0.59 -7.33
N ASN A 31 9.50 -1.32 -6.40
CA ASN A 31 9.24 -2.74 -6.22
C ASN A 31 7.78 -3.01 -5.84
N SER A 32 7.24 -2.20 -4.94
CA SER A 32 5.85 -2.32 -4.49
C SER A 32 4.87 -2.12 -5.65
N LEU A 33 5.04 -1.08 -6.47
CA LEU A 33 4.16 -0.79 -7.61
C LEU A 33 4.19 -1.91 -8.65
N VAL A 34 5.37 -2.51 -8.92
CA VAL A 34 5.50 -3.65 -9.83
C VAL A 34 4.73 -4.86 -9.30
N PHE A 35 4.85 -5.15 -8.01
CA PHE A 35 4.20 -6.30 -7.38
C PHE A 35 2.67 -6.12 -7.30
N GLN A 36 2.22 -4.96 -6.84
CA GLN A 36 0.81 -4.62 -6.67
C GLN A 36 0.01 -4.75 -7.96
N LYS A 37 0.60 -4.40 -9.10
CA LYS A 37 -0.05 -4.45 -10.42
C LYS A 37 -0.71 -5.80 -10.70
N ARG A 38 -0.02 -6.90 -10.37
CA ARG A 38 -0.56 -8.25 -10.56
C ARG A 38 -1.80 -8.49 -9.70
N HIS A 39 -1.73 -8.15 -8.42
CA HIS A 39 -2.80 -8.45 -7.46
C HIS A 39 -4.04 -7.59 -7.68
N ILE A 40 -3.86 -6.31 -8.05
CA ILE A 40 -5.00 -5.44 -8.38
C ILE A 40 -5.70 -5.90 -9.66
N GLU A 41 -4.97 -6.40 -10.66
CA GLU A 41 -5.55 -6.98 -11.88
C GLU A 41 -6.37 -8.25 -11.57
N MET A 42 -5.88 -9.11 -10.68
CA MET A 42 -6.62 -10.30 -10.22
C MET A 42 -7.92 -9.94 -9.49
N LEU A 43 -7.88 -8.92 -8.61
CA LEU A 43 -9.07 -8.42 -7.92
C LEU A 43 -10.08 -7.82 -8.89
N LYS A 44 -9.61 -7.01 -9.85
CA LYS A 44 -10.45 -6.45 -10.92
C LYS A 44 -11.20 -7.55 -11.65
N ASN A 45 -10.48 -8.58 -12.11
CA ASN A 45 -11.08 -9.72 -12.82
C ASN A 45 -12.13 -10.45 -11.97
N SER A 46 -11.88 -10.60 -10.66
CA SER A 46 -12.82 -11.22 -9.73
C SER A 46 -14.07 -10.36 -9.47
N SER A 47 -13.97 -9.06 -9.71
CA SER A 47 -15.02 -8.07 -9.46
C SER A 47 -15.86 -7.73 -10.70
N ILE A 48 -15.49 -8.25 -11.89
CA ILE A 48 -16.22 -8.05 -13.15
C ILE A 48 -17.63 -8.59 -12.97
N ALA A 49 -18.62 -7.69 -13.09
CA ALA A 49 -20.01 -8.05 -13.22
C ALA A 49 -20.43 -7.96 -14.69
N TYR A 50 -21.24 -8.91 -15.12
CA TYR A 50 -21.81 -8.95 -16.45
C TYR A 50 -23.15 -8.22 -16.52
N ASN A 51 -23.98 -8.29 -15.46
CA ASN A 51 -25.39 -7.91 -15.55
C ASN A 51 -26.00 -7.21 -14.32
N SER A 52 -25.41 -7.26 -13.11
CA SER A 52 -26.02 -6.58 -11.94
C SER A 52 -25.05 -6.32 -10.78
N LEU A 53 -25.45 -5.42 -9.87
CA LEU A 53 -24.72 -5.15 -8.62
C LEU A 53 -24.75 -6.34 -7.65
N ASP A 54 -25.82 -7.15 -7.69
CA ASP A 54 -26.06 -8.31 -6.81
C ASP A 54 -25.30 -9.58 -7.23
N GLU A 55 -24.38 -9.48 -8.19
CA GLU A 55 -23.57 -10.63 -8.60
C GLU A 55 -22.69 -11.14 -7.46
N LYS A 56 -22.80 -12.45 -7.22
CA LYS A 56 -22.09 -13.10 -6.12
C LYS A 56 -20.60 -13.23 -6.37
N ASN A 57 -19.84 -13.03 -5.31
CA ASN A 57 -18.44 -13.41 -5.19
C ASN A 57 -18.37 -14.92 -4.94
N LEU A 58 -18.00 -15.67 -5.98
CA LEU A 58 -17.90 -17.13 -5.90
C LEU A 58 -16.63 -17.62 -5.18
N SER A 59 -15.64 -16.73 -4.99
CA SER A 59 -14.37 -17.09 -4.38
C SER A 59 -13.88 -16.04 -3.35
N PRO A 60 -14.60 -15.82 -2.23
CA PRO A 60 -14.19 -14.90 -1.16
C PRO A 60 -12.76 -15.10 -0.67
N TRP A 61 -12.33 -16.36 -0.55
CA TRP A 61 -10.96 -16.70 -0.16
C TRP A 61 -9.92 -16.20 -1.15
N TYR A 62 -10.21 -16.30 -2.44
CA TYR A 62 -9.31 -15.81 -3.48
C TYR A 62 -9.15 -14.30 -3.38
N THR A 63 -10.25 -13.56 -3.25
CA THR A 63 -10.21 -12.10 -3.17
C THR A 63 -9.57 -11.61 -1.87
N VAL A 64 -9.78 -12.28 -0.73
CA VAL A 64 -9.05 -11.97 0.52
C VAL A 64 -7.56 -12.19 0.34
N LYS A 65 -7.13 -13.31 -0.27
CA LYS A 65 -5.71 -13.59 -0.53
C LYS A 65 -5.07 -12.52 -1.40
N GLU A 66 -5.66 -12.22 -2.56
CA GLU A 66 -5.10 -11.24 -3.49
C GLU A 66 -5.04 -9.84 -2.88
N GLY A 67 -6.09 -9.40 -2.16
CA GLY A 67 -6.07 -8.11 -1.49
C GLY A 67 -5.12 -8.05 -0.30
N SER A 68 -4.94 -9.15 0.43
CA SER A 68 -3.96 -9.22 1.52
C SER A 68 -2.53 -9.18 0.99
N TYR A 69 -2.24 -9.83 -0.14
CA TYR A 69 -0.95 -9.70 -0.82
C TYR A 69 -0.72 -8.29 -1.36
N TYR A 70 -1.74 -7.66 -1.93
CA TYR A 70 -1.65 -6.26 -2.34
C TYR A 70 -1.25 -5.36 -1.15
N LEU A 71 -2.02 -5.38 -0.06
CA LEU A 71 -1.79 -4.52 1.12
C LEU A 71 -0.49 -4.88 1.85
N GLY A 72 -0.14 -6.16 1.92
CA GLY A 72 1.11 -6.65 2.49
C GLY A 72 2.35 -6.13 1.77
N ASN A 73 2.24 -5.78 0.48
CA ASN A 73 3.34 -5.14 -0.26
C ASN A 73 3.35 -3.61 -0.12
N VAL A 74 2.19 -2.98 0.09
CA VAL A 74 2.11 -1.55 0.45
C VAL A 74 2.77 -1.30 1.81
N TYR A 75 2.53 -2.18 2.78
CA TYR A 75 2.91 -1.98 4.18
C TYR A 75 4.40 -1.65 4.39
N PRO A 76 5.38 -2.37 3.80
CA PRO A 76 6.80 -2.04 3.95
C PRO A 76 7.19 -0.63 3.46
N VAL A 77 6.47 -0.08 2.48
CA VAL A 77 6.69 1.30 2.01
C VAL A 77 6.24 2.29 3.08
N MET A 78 5.05 2.06 3.63
CA MET A 78 4.49 2.85 4.73
C MET A 78 5.41 2.83 5.96
N GLU A 79 5.85 1.63 6.36
CA GLU A 79 6.76 1.45 7.49
C GLU A 79 8.08 2.19 7.30
N SER A 80 8.71 2.06 6.12
CA SER A 80 9.95 2.78 5.81
C SER A 80 9.76 4.30 5.79
N TYR A 81 8.60 4.78 5.34
CA TYR A 81 8.28 6.20 5.38
C TYR A 81 8.15 6.69 6.82
N MET A 82 7.44 5.95 7.68
CA MET A 82 7.26 6.31 9.09
C MET A 82 8.56 6.21 9.89
N GLU A 83 9.44 5.26 9.56
CA GLU A 83 10.79 5.19 10.16
C GLU A 83 11.59 6.48 9.96
N TYR A 84 11.46 7.11 8.79
CA TYR A 84 12.14 8.37 8.48
C TYR A 84 11.37 9.61 8.94
N ASN A 85 10.09 9.46 9.30
CA ASN A 85 9.22 10.56 9.74
C ASN A 85 8.37 10.14 10.95
N PRO A 86 8.98 9.77 12.09
CA PRO A 86 8.27 9.12 13.20
C PRO A 86 7.23 10.05 13.85
N ASP A 87 7.49 11.35 13.87
CA ASP A 87 6.67 12.31 14.60
C ASP A 87 5.58 12.99 13.76
N LYS A 88 5.69 12.91 12.42
CA LYS A 88 4.83 13.70 11.53
C LYS A 88 4.82 13.19 10.10
N ILE A 89 3.63 13.18 9.50
CA ILE A 89 3.47 12.94 8.06
C ILE A 89 3.64 14.27 7.29
N TYR A 90 4.54 14.29 6.31
CA TYR A 90 4.87 15.49 5.54
C TYR A 90 4.42 15.43 4.08
N ASP A 91 4.16 14.23 3.57
CA ASP A 91 3.78 14.00 2.19
C ASP A 91 2.32 13.58 2.15
N LYS A 92 1.48 14.42 1.55
CA LYS A 92 0.02 14.19 1.43
C LYS A 92 -0.34 12.89 0.69
N ASN A 93 0.55 12.41 -0.20
CA ASN A 93 0.30 11.16 -0.89
C ASN A 93 0.55 9.98 0.06
N MET A 94 1.60 10.06 0.88
CA MET A 94 1.84 9.05 1.92
C MET A 94 0.82 9.12 3.05
N GLU A 95 0.32 10.31 3.38
CA GLU A 95 -0.83 10.48 4.30
C GLU A 95 -2.04 9.70 3.81
N SER A 96 -2.45 9.90 2.55
CA SER A 96 -3.53 9.13 1.92
C SER A 96 -3.32 7.61 2.00
N VAL A 97 -2.10 7.13 1.74
CA VAL A 97 -1.77 5.70 1.83
C VAL A 97 -1.92 5.21 3.27
N ILE A 98 -1.33 5.92 4.24
CA ILE A 98 -1.36 5.57 5.66
C ILE A 98 -2.81 5.54 6.17
N ASP A 99 -3.57 6.59 5.91
CA ASP A 99 -4.97 6.71 6.34
C ASP A 99 -5.82 5.58 5.77
N THR A 100 -5.59 5.21 4.51
CA THR A 100 -6.31 4.09 3.87
C THR A 100 -5.93 2.75 4.50
N MET A 101 -4.65 2.51 4.78
CA MET A 101 -4.20 1.29 5.45
C MET A 101 -4.81 1.16 6.86
N VAL A 102 -4.88 2.27 7.60
CA VAL A 102 -5.52 2.35 8.92
C VAL A 102 -7.03 2.13 8.82
N ALA A 103 -7.71 2.79 7.88
CA ALA A 103 -9.14 2.64 7.67
C ALA A 103 -9.53 1.21 7.26
N LEU A 104 -8.66 0.55 6.49
CA LEU A 104 -8.81 -0.86 6.13
C LEU A 104 -8.58 -1.80 7.33
N GLY A 105 -7.99 -1.31 8.42
CA GLY A 105 -7.60 -2.09 9.59
C GLY A 105 -6.53 -3.12 9.25
N PHE A 106 -5.65 -2.82 8.29
CA PHE A 106 -4.63 -3.76 7.86
C PHE A 106 -3.49 -3.84 8.88
N ASP A 107 -3.11 -5.08 9.22
CA ASP A 107 -1.95 -5.39 10.05
C ASP A 107 -1.26 -6.60 9.42
N PRO A 108 0.05 -6.55 9.13
CA PRO A 108 0.76 -7.68 8.54
C PRO A 108 0.76 -8.94 9.43
N SER A 109 0.61 -8.81 10.75
CA SER A 109 0.47 -9.95 11.68
C SER A 109 -0.82 -10.73 11.45
N HIS A 110 -1.80 -10.14 10.75
CA HIS A 110 -2.99 -10.85 10.31
C HIS A 110 -2.70 -11.84 9.17
N ILE A 111 -1.56 -11.74 8.50
CA ILE A 111 -1.16 -12.69 7.46
C ILE A 111 -0.19 -13.68 8.06
N SER A 112 -0.54 -14.96 8.00
CA SER A 112 0.37 -16.05 8.33
C SER A 112 0.32 -17.12 7.25
N SER A 113 1.39 -17.92 7.18
CA SER A 113 1.34 -19.20 6.50
C SER A 113 0.98 -20.30 7.51
N GLY A 114 0.17 -21.26 7.08
CA GLY A 114 -0.24 -22.36 7.94
C GLY A 114 -1.17 -23.34 7.25
N PHE A 115 -1.51 -24.40 7.96
CA PHE A 115 -2.46 -25.42 7.52
C PHE A 115 -3.84 -25.07 8.07
N THR A 116 -4.85 -24.97 7.21
CA THR A 116 -6.24 -24.80 7.63
C THR A 116 -7.10 -25.85 6.93
N ASP A 117 -8.16 -26.30 7.62
CA ASP A 117 -9.13 -27.25 7.05
C ASP A 117 -9.85 -26.66 5.83
N GLU A 118 -9.91 -25.33 5.74
CA GLU A 118 -10.45 -24.56 4.61
C GLU A 118 -9.57 -24.66 3.35
N ALA A 119 -8.30 -25.03 3.48
CA ALA A 119 -7.30 -25.00 2.41
C ALA A 119 -6.74 -26.38 2.03
N TYR A 120 -7.57 -27.42 2.01
CA TYR A 120 -7.24 -28.79 1.55
C TYR A 120 -6.49 -29.67 2.56
N GLY A 121 -7.12 -30.01 3.70
CA GLY A 121 -6.80 -31.25 4.41
C GLY A 121 -5.42 -31.37 5.07
N GLY A 122 -4.67 -30.26 5.21
CA GLY A 122 -3.53 -30.18 6.13
C GLY A 122 -2.13 -30.45 5.56
N GLU A 123 -1.94 -30.60 4.25
CA GLU A 123 -0.62 -30.94 3.68
C GLU A 123 0.09 -29.80 2.90
N ALA A 124 -0.58 -28.68 2.60
CA ALA A 124 0.03 -27.55 1.90
C ALA A 124 0.12 -26.29 2.79
N GLU A 125 1.28 -25.64 2.79
CA GLU A 125 1.44 -24.32 3.41
C GLU A 125 0.52 -23.32 2.70
N CYS A 126 -0.48 -22.80 3.41
CA CYS A 126 -1.53 -21.99 2.84
C CYS A 126 -1.56 -20.58 3.45
N PHE A 127 -2.11 -19.64 2.68
CA PHE A 127 -2.40 -18.29 3.13
C PHE A 127 -3.50 -18.33 4.20
N VAL A 128 -3.24 -17.74 5.36
CA VAL A 128 -4.21 -17.61 6.45
C VAL A 128 -4.35 -16.14 6.81
N SER A 129 -5.56 -15.61 6.64
CA SER A 129 -5.92 -14.28 7.10
C SER A 129 -6.62 -14.36 8.46
N LYS A 130 -5.96 -13.86 9.50
CA LYS A 130 -6.50 -13.72 10.86
C LYS A 130 -7.26 -12.40 11.04
N GLY A 131 -7.22 -11.50 10.05
CA GLY A 131 -7.87 -10.20 10.07
C GLY A 131 -9.39 -10.25 9.88
N LYS A 132 -10.10 -11.30 10.30
CA LYS A 132 -11.52 -11.53 9.99
C LYS A 132 -12.46 -10.37 10.39
N GLY A 133 -12.07 -9.58 11.39
CA GLY A 133 -12.82 -8.40 11.86
C GLY A 133 -12.53 -7.09 11.13
N THR A 134 -11.48 -7.05 10.32
CA THR A 134 -10.99 -5.84 9.64
C THR A 134 -11.86 -5.45 8.44
N MET A 135 -11.75 -4.20 8.01
CA MET A 135 -12.55 -3.70 6.89
C MET A 135 -12.11 -4.34 5.56
N TYR A 136 -10.80 -4.50 5.33
CA TYR A 136 -10.32 -5.16 4.11
C TYR A 136 -10.85 -6.59 4.01
N TYR A 137 -10.85 -7.34 5.13
CA TYR A 137 -11.34 -8.71 5.14
C TYR A 137 -12.83 -8.74 4.83
N LYS A 138 -13.64 -7.88 5.47
CA LYS A 138 -15.09 -7.83 5.24
C LYS A 138 -15.43 -7.54 3.78
N LEU A 139 -14.78 -6.56 3.17
CA LEU A 139 -15.01 -6.21 1.76
C LEU A 139 -14.65 -7.35 0.82
N LEU A 140 -13.48 -7.97 1.05
CA LEU A 140 -12.95 -9.00 0.15
C LEU A 140 -13.55 -10.38 0.40
N HIS A 141 -14.06 -10.64 1.61
CA HIS A 141 -14.77 -11.86 1.96
C HIS A 141 -16.29 -11.75 1.74
N SER A 142 -16.79 -10.59 1.27
CA SER A 142 -18.21 -10.39 1.02
C SER A 142 -18.74 -11.38 -0.01
N GLU A 143 -20.03 -11.72 0.13
CA GLU A 143 -20.78 -12.48 -0.87
C GLU A 143 -21.01 -11.69 -2.16
N TYR A 144 -20.78 -10.37 -2.18
CA TYR A 144 -21.11 -9.51 -3.31
C TYR A 144 -19.86 -8.97 -4.01
N LYS A 145 -19.85 -9.01 -5.35
CA LYS A 145 -18.76 -8.44 -6.16
C LYS A 145 -18.64 -6.92 -6.01
N GLU A 146 -19.71 -6.23 -5.62
CA GLU A 146 -19.67 -4.78 -5.44
C GLU A 146 -18.72 -4.32 -4.34
N ASP A 147 -18.59 -5.09 -3.27
CA ASP A 147 -17.66 -4.79 -2.18
C ASP A 147 -16.21 -4.94 -2.63
N ILE A 148 -15.92 -5.93 -3.48
CA ILE A 148 -14.60 -6.08 -4.11
C ILE A 148 -14.34 -4.90 -5.04
N ARG A 149 -15.33 -4.46 -5.85
CA ARG A 149 -15.19 -3.26 -6.69
C ARG A 149 -14.94 -2.01 -5.85
N PHE A 150 -15.62 -1.89 -4.72
CA PHE A 150 -15.42 -0.78 -3.78
C PHE A 150 -14.00 -0.78 -3.21
N PHE A 151 -13.52 -1.94 -2.77
CA PHE A 151 -12.13 -2.12 -2.34
C PHE A 151 -11.14 -1.71 -3.44
N VAL A 152 -11.30 -2.22 -4.67
CA VAL A 152 -10.44 -1.89 -5.81
C VAL A 152 -10.40 -0.39 -6.06
N LYS A 153 -11.58 0.26 -6.14
CA LYS A 153 -11.66 1.71 -6.36
C LYS A 153 -10.98 2.51 -5.25
N MET A 154 -11.15 2.09 -3.99
CA MET A 154 -10.52 2.74 -2.85
C MET A 154 -9.00 2.64 -2.95
N VAL A 155 -8.45 1.44 -3.15
CA VAL A 155 -6.99 1.28 -3.21
C VAL A 155 -6.37 1.93 -4.45
N GLU A 156 -7.06 1.93 -5.59
CA GLU A 156 -6.57 2.67 -6.77
C GLU A 156 -6.47 4.17 -6.52
N ARG A 157 -7.53 4.75 -5.93
CA ARG A 157 -7.62 6.19 -5.67
C ARG A 157 -6.69 6.64 -4.57
N ASP A 158 -6.64 5.89 -3.47
CA ASP A 158 -6.06 6.33 -2.21
C ASP A 158 -4.72 5.65 -1.88
N ILE A 159 -4.31 4.65 -2.67
CA ILE A 159 -3.00 3.98 -2.55
C ILE A 159 -2.21 4.05 -3.87
N ASP A 160 -2.68 3.43 -4.96
CA ASP A 160 -1.88 3.30 -6.20
C ASP A 160 -1.48 4.66 -6.78
N ILE A 161 -2.45 5.55 -6.99
CA ILE A 161 -2.21 6.88 -7.54
C ILE A 161 -1.30 7.70 -6.60
N PRO A 162 -1.57 7.77 -5.28
CA PRO A 162 -0.67 8.40 -4.32
C PRO A 162 0.75 7.83 -4.33
N MET A 163 0.93 6.51 -4.37
CA MET A 163 2.27 5.89 -4.43
C MET A 163 3.04 6.30 -5.69
N GLN A 164 2.37 6.39 -6.84
CA GLN A 164 2.99 6.89 -8.08
C GLN A 164 3.41 8.36 -7.96
N LYS A 165 2.57 9.21 -7.37
CA LYS A 165 2.90 10.63 -7.14
C LYS A 165 4.05 10.80 -6.14
N PHE A 166 4.07 9.98 -5.09
CA PHE A 166 5.16 9.95 -4.12
C PHE A 166 6.49 9.55 -4.78
N LEU A 167 6.48 8.51 -5.62
CA LEU A 167 7.66 8.11 -6.39
C LEU A 167 8.17 9.25 -7.28
N GLN A 168 7.27 9.97 -7.94
CA GLN A 168 7.63 11.12 -8.78
C GLN A 168 8.30 12.22 -7.94
N SER A 169 7.75 12.54 -6.76
CA SER A 169 8.36 13.52 -5.84
C SER A 169 9.76 13.09 -5.38
N ILE A 170 9.97 11.81 -5.08
CA ILE A 170 11.29 11.30 -4.71
C ILE A 170 12.29 11.47 -5.87
N LYS A 171 11.86 11.17 -7.10
CA LYS A 171 12.71 11.33 -8.29
C LYS A 171 13.12 12.78 -8.50
N GLU A 172 12.19 13.72 -8.35
CA GLU A 172 12.47 15.16 -8.44
C GLU A 172 13.48 15.62 -7.38
N GLN A 173 13.34 15.15 -6.14
CA GLN A 173 14.29 15.47 -5.05
C GLN A 173 15.68 14.88 -5.28
N LEU A 174 15.79 13.73 -5.94
CA LEU A 174 17.07 13.10 -6.28
C LEU A 174 17.75 13.74 -7.49
N SER A 175 16.97 14.36 -8.38
CA SER A 175 17.47 15.09 -9.56
C SER A 175 17.79 16.57 -9.30
N SER A 176 17.33 17.10 -8.16
CA SER A 176 17.66 18.45 -7.65
C SER A 176 18.95 18.45 -6.84
#